data_AF-A0A924DS98-F1
#
_entry.id   AF-A0A924DS98-F1
#
_cell.length_a   1.000
_cell.length_b   1.000
_cell.length_c   1.000
_cell.angle_alpha   90.00
_cell.angle_beta   90.00
_cell.angle_gamma   90.00
#
_symmetry.space_group_name_H-M   'P 1'
#
loop_
_entity.id
_entity.type
_entity.pdbx_description
1 polymer ?
#
loop_
_entity_poly.entity_id
_entity_poly.type
_entity_poly.pdbx_seq_one_letter_code
_entity_poly.pdbx_strand_id
1 'polypeptide(L)'
;MATPKASETKSDKSNKKNLYCYENNKIQLLVEDESTQKYYRPLMGNIFETKKFSFIQKAAMLSLIEMSRRPDEASPSARLQYFLRLNHKDYYFDFHPKNLVDETKMSYLKGLDILLKTFDKSKTLNHLADTLDQQLPKNINISPDFENFLQTYKIELLKNDALSESFFKGDEALTKHESFKRINLKKLITLFNSENISNDSYYEYSQNSLFKVDSGHINFALKCNFDINKENTIKEEQVLIDQKKSHYFALKEGDNFFIAVSSAIIQKPFKNYSTTYFIKSRPSPVPLPICQFNNSEQEIILFSSSGRNPSQHLKHLVSYDIDQVDSFQSLGELLKFSRHLFLSNPDRILYESKRGRKSQLDFFLSMNFPIYHVESLGDIIGVAAFKNGKHDDLSLIVDDRSKARLWCGL
;
A
#
# COMPACT_ATOMS: atom_id res chain seq x y z
N MET A 1 45.57 26.79 -35.31
CA MET A 1 45.25 25.73 -34.32
C MET A 1 44.00 26.16 -33.57
N ALA A 2 42.85 25.59 -33.92
CA ALA A 2 41.58 25.92 -33.30
C ALA A 2 41.36 25.01 -32.08
N THR A 3 41.17 25.60 -30.91
CA THR A 3 40.77 24.94 -29.67
C THR A 3 39.36 24.34 -29.82
N PRO A 4 39.14 23.06 -29.48
CA PRO A 4 37.82 22.47 -29.52
C PRO A 4 36.96 23.00 -28.35
N LYS A 5 35.76 23.48 -28.68
CA LYS A 5 34.73 23.80 -27.68
C LYS A 5 34.28 22.50 -27.03
N ALA A 6 34.40 22.43 -25.71
CA ALA A 6 33.79 21.38 -24.90
C ALA A 6 32.27 21.38 -25.12
N SER A 7 31.73 20.24 -25.53
CA SER A 7 30.29 20.03 -25.54
C SER A 7 29.83 19.86 -24.11
N GLU A 8 29.12 20.86 -23.59
CA GLU A 8 28.30 20.70 -22.39
C GLU A 8 27.23 19.63 -22.69
N THR A 9 27.48 18.43 -22.18
CA THR A 9 26.48 17.39 -22.02
C THR A 9 25.38 17.96 -21.11
N LYS A 10 24.23 18.28 -21.72
CA LYS A 10 22.98 18.53 -20.99
C LYS A 10 22.75 17.36 -20.05
N SER A 11 22.98 17.56 -18.76
CA SER A 11 22.60 16.57 -17.75
C SER A 11 21.09 16.42 -17.81
N ASP A 12 20.64 15.21 -18.11
CA ASP A 12 19.26 14.80 -18.05
C ASP A 12 18.68 15.25 -16.70
N LYS A 13 17.74 16.21 -16.72
CA LYS A 13 16.98 16.60 -15.53
C LYS A 13 16.08 15.41 -15.19
N SER A 14 16.61 14.43 -14.47
CA SER A 14 15.81 13.32 -13.99
C SER A 14 14.69 13.91 -13.14
N ASN A 15 13.44 13.59 -13.49
CA ASN A 15 12.27 13.93 -12.70
C ASN A 15 12.44 13.27 -11.32
N LYS A 16 12.98 14.02 -10.35
CA LYS A 16 13.16 13.51 -8.98
C LYS A 16 11.79 13.17 -8.41
N LYS A 17 11.62 11.92 -7.97
CA LYS A 17 10.44 11.44 -7.25
C LYS A 17 10.27 12.26 -5.96
N ASN A 18 9.10 12.86 -5.77
CA ASN A 18 8.72 13.48 -4.50
C ASN A 18 8.40 12.40 -3.47
N LEU A 19 9.05 12.48 -2.30
CA LEU A 19 8.84 11.53 -1.19
C LEU A 19 7.78 12.03 -0.19
N TYR A 20 7.44 13.32 -0.25
CA TYR A 20 6.40 14.00 0.51
C TYR A 20 5.99 15.31 -0.20
N CYS A 21 4.92 15.95 0.25
CA CYS A 21 4.46 17.25 -0.23
C CYS A 21 4.69 18.35 0.83
N TYR A 22 5.19 19.53 0.42
CA TYR A 22 5.58 20.64 1.32
C TYR A 22 4.42 21.57 1.78
N GLU A 23 3.16 21.18 1.64
CA GLU A 23 2.02 22.06 1.97
C GLU A 23 0.84 21.30 2.59
N ASN A 24 0.32 21.81 3.72
CA ASN A 24 -0.69 21.12 4.54
C ASN A 24 -2.11 21.16 3.97
N ASN A 25 -2.47 22.20 3.21
CA ASN A 25 -3.87 22.43 2.81
C ASN A 25 -4.27 21.78 1.49
N LYS A 26 -3.38 21.00 0.87
CA LYS A 26 -3.60 20.37 -0.42
C LYS A 26 -4.07 18.93 -0.27
N ILE A 27 -4.91 18.50 -1.21
CA ILE A 27 -5.22 17.08 -1.37
C ILE A 27 -3.94 16.37 -1.80
N GLN A 28 -3.64 15.26 -1.12
CA GLN A 28 -2.54 14.39 -1.53
C GLN A 28 -3.08 13.01 -1.83
N LEU A 29 -2.56 12.40 -2.90
CA LEU A 29 -2.91 11.04 -3.30
C LEU A 29 -1.63 10.23 -3.48
N LEU A 30 -1.57 9.08 -2.84
CA LEU A 30 -0.50 8.11 -3.01
C LEU A 30 -0.98 7.02 -3.97
N VAL A 31 -0.28 6.90 -5.10
CA VAL A 31 -0.59 5.99 -6.20
C VAL A 31 0.61 5.09 -6.51
N GLU A 32 0.36 3.90 -7.08
CA GLU A 32 1.36 2.86 -7.34
C GLU A 32 2.56 3.30 -8.20
N ASP A 33 2.35 4.14 -9.21
CA ASP A 33 3.37 4.54 -10.17
C ASP A 33 2.95 5.75 -11.03
N GLU A 34 3.82 6.17 -11.96
CA GLU A 34 3.58 7.32 -12.85
C GLU A 34 2.45 7.09 -13.89
N SER A 35 2.33 5.89 -14.43
CA SER A 35 1.21 5.51 -15.31
C SER A 35 -0.11 5.60 -14.54
N THR A 36 -0.09 5.16 -13.28
CA THR A 36 -1.20 5.24 -12.35
C THR A 36 -1.55 6.68 -12.03
N GLN A 37 -0.57 7.56 -11.83
CA GLN A 37 -0.77 8.99 -11.64
C GLN A 37 -1.46 9.66 -12.86
N LYS A 38 -1.11 9.25 -14.10
CA LYS A 38 -1.75 9.76 -15.33
C LYS A 38 -3.22 9.38 -15.41
N TYR A 39 -3.58 8.17 -14.96
CA TYR A 39 -4.99 7.73 -14.86
C TYR A 39 -5.80 8.59 -13.88
N TYR A 40 -5.21 9.00 -12.75
CA TYR A 40 -5.89 9.80 -11.73
C TYR A 40 -6.05 11.28 -12.08
N ARG A 41 -5.17 11.84 -12.93
CA ARG A 41 -5.22 13.25 -13.34
C ARG A 41 -6.63 13.74 -13.77
N PRO A 42 -7.36 13.08 -14.68
CA PRO A 42 -8.72 13.51 -15.05
C PRO A 42 -9.77 13.29 -13.94
N LEU A 43 -9.46 12.50 -12.91
CA LEU A 43 -10.35 12.21 -11.79
C LEU A 43 -10.23 13.24 -10.65
N MET A 44 -9.12 13.99 -10.59
CA MET A 44 -8.86 14.96 -9.52
C MET A 44 -10.01 15.97 -9.38
N GLY A 45 -10.34 16.73 -10.42
CA GLY A 45 -11.41 17.73 -10.35
C GLY A 45 -12.81 17.16 -10.11
N ASN A 46 -13.10 15.95 -10.64
CA ASN A 46 -14.44 15.36 -10.62
C ASN A 46 -14.76 14.59 -9.33
N ILE A 47 -13.75 13.98 -8.71
CA ILE A 47 -13.91 13.09 -7.55
C ILE A 47 -13.20 13.65 -6.32
N PHE A 48 -11.92 14.01 -6.44
CA PHE A 48 -11.08 14.25 -5.27
C PHE A 48 -11.07 15.70 -4.80
N GLU A 49 -11.03 16.67 -5.71
CA GLU A 49 -11.00 18.12 -5.42
C GLU A 49 -12.40 18.73 -5.32
N THR A 50 -13.43 17.99 -5.74
CA THR A 50 -14.80 18.46 -5.61
C THR A 50 -15.28 18.43 -4.16
N LYS A 51 -16.12 19.42 -3.79
CA LYS A 51 -16.83 19.45 -2.50
C LYS A 51 -18.08 18.56 -2.47
N LYS A 52 -18.43 17.92 -3.59
CA LYS A 52 -19.62 17.03 -3.71
C LYS A 52 -19.53 15.75 -2.88
N PHE A 53 -18.31 15.33 -2.56
CA PHE A 53 -18.04 14.13 -1.78
C PHE A 53 -17.32 14.51 -0.49
N SER A 54 -17.70 13.88 0.60
CA SER A 54 -16.95 13.99 1.86
C SER A 54 -15.59 13.27 1.73
N PHE A 55 -14.69 13.54 2.68
CA PHE A 55 -13.41 12.83 2.77
C PHE A 55 -13.60 11.30 2.81
N ILE A 56 -14.55 10.81 3.61
CA ILE A 56 -14.83 9.38 3.76
C ILE A 56 -15.38 8.77 2.46
N GLN A 57 -16.23 9.51 1.74
CA GLN A 57 -16.72 9.07 0.43
C GLN A 57 -15.58 9.00 -0.59
N LYS A 58 -14.69 9.99 -0.61
CA LYS A 58 -13.50 9.99 -1.49
C LYS A 58 -12.57 8.83 -1.17
N ALA A 59 -12.34 8.52 0.11
CA ALA A 59 -11.56 7.37 0.55
C ALA A 59 -12.18 6.05 0.08
N ALA A 60 -13.49 5.86 0.27
CA ALA A 60 -14.20 4.67 -0.22
C ALA A 60 -14.17 4.56 -1.76
N MET A 61 -14.34 5.67 -2.47
CA MET A 61 -14.26 5.71 -3.93
C MET A 61 -12.85 5.38 -4.42
N LEU A 62 -11.80 5.90 -3.76
CA LEU A 62 -10.41 5.55 -4.06
C LEU A 62 -10.18 4.05 -3.93
N SER A 63 -10.63 3.43 -2.84
CA SER A 63 -10.53 1.99 -2.64
C SER A 63 -11.22 1.18 -3.75
N LEU A 64 -12.41 1.59 -4.18
CA LEU A 64 -13.11 0.93 -5.29
C LEU A 64 -12.38 1.06 -6.63
N ILE A 65 -11.75 2.22 -6.88
CA ILE A 65 -10.90 2.42 -8.05
C ILE A 65 -9.69 1.50 -7.97
N GLU A 66 -8.96 1.49 -6.85
CA GLU A 66 -7.76 0.66 -6.68
C GLU A 66 -8.06 -0.84 -6.79
N MET A 67 -9.16 -1.31 -6.19
CA MET A 67 -9.66 -2.67 -6.41
C MET A 67 -9.82 -2.97 -7.90
N SER A 68 -10.51 -2.09 -8.64
CA SER A 68 -10.75 -2.25 -10.09
C SER A 68 -9.48 -2.30 -10.93
N ARG A 69 -8.42 -1.62 -10.48
CA ARG A 69 -7.15 -1.48 -11.20
C ARG A 69 -6.18 -2.61 -10.92
N ARG A 70 -6.16 -3.11 -9.68
CA ARG A 70 -5.28 -4.18 -9.22
C ARG A 70 -6.10 -5.38 -8.74
N PRO A 71 -6.85 -6.04 -9.64
CA PRO A 71 -7.66 -7.21 -9.27
C PRO A 71 -6.81 -8.40 -8.78
N ASP A 72 -5.50 -8.38 -9.04
CA ASP A 72 -4.49 -9.32 -8.55
C ASP A 72 -4.11 -9.07 -7.08
N GLU A 73 -4.09 -7.82 -6.61
CA GLU A 73 -3.57 -7.50 -5.25
C GLU A 73 -4.65 -6.95 -4.31
N ALA A 74 -5.61 -6.20 -4.85
CA ALA A 74 -6.71 -5.56 -4.14
C ALA A 74 -8.05 -6.21 -4.50
N SER A 75 -8.10 -7.54 -4.55
CA SER A 75 -9.32 -8.27 -4.89
C SER A 75 -10.46 -8.03 -3.87
N PRO A 76 -11.73 -8.33 -4.22
CA PRO A 76 -12.85 -8.20 -3.27
C PRO A 76 -12.68 -8.99 -1.96
N SER A 77 -11.97 -10.13 -2.00
CA SER A 77 -11.70 -11.01 -0.86
C SER A 77 -10.37 -10.75 -0.16
N ALA A 78 -9.58 -9.77 -0.63
CA ALA A 78 -8.35 -9.40 0.03
C ALA A 78 -8.61 -8.95 1.48
N ARG A 79 -7.66 -9.23 2.37
CA ARG A 79 -7.63 -8.61 3.71
C ARG A 79 -7.41 -7.12 3.51
N LEU A 80 -8.22 -6.28 4.16
CA LEU A 80 -8.08 -4.83 4.07
C LEU A 80 -7.74 -4.27 5.44
N GLN A 81 -6.62 -3.57 5.52
CA GLN A 81 -6.25 -2.79 6.70
C GLN A 81 -6.27 -1.32 6.32
N TYR A 82 -6.74 -0.47 7.22
CA TYR A 82 -6.60 0.97 7.03
C TYR A 82 -6.35 1.71 8.33
N PHE A 83 -5.61 2.80 8.22
CA PHE A 83 -5.50 3.82 9.24
C PHE A 83 -6.20 5.09 8.75
N LEU A 84 -7.12 5.61 9.55
CA LEU A 84 -7.93 6.77 9.28
C LEU A 84 -7.71 7.80 10.37
N ARG A 85 -7.31 9.01 10.00
CA ARG A 85 -7.50 10.20 10.81
C ARG A 85 -8.70 10.98 10.28
N LEU A 86 -9.68 11.18 11.15
CA LEU A 86 -10.86 11.99 10.85
C LEU A 86 -11.13 12.93 12.02
N ASN A 87 -11.12 14.23 11.77
CA ASN A 87 -11.35 15.28 12.78
C ASN A 87 -10.45 15.08 14.02
N HIS A 88 -9.14 14.92 13.78
CA HIS A 88 -8.10 14.67 14.80
C HIS A 88 -8.29 13.40 15.66
N LYS A 89 -9.13 12.46 15.21
CA LYS A 89 -9.26 11.14 15.84
C LYS A 89 -8.70 10.06 14.94
N ASP A 90 -7.93 9.18 15.54
CA ASP A 90 -7.29 8.07 14.85
C ASP A 90 -8.08 6.79 15.02
N TYR A 91 -8.16 6.03 13.92
CA TYR A 91 -8.80 4.75 13.86
C TYR A 91 -7.94 3.81 13.04
N TYR A 92 -7.65 2.64 13.59
CA TYR A 92 -7.06 1.53 12.84
C TYR A 92 -8.05 0.38 12.77
N PHE A 93 -8.20 -0.20 11.58
CA PHE A 93 -9.02 -1.37 11.36
C PHE A 93 -8.27 -2.41 10.52
N ASP A 94 -8.62 -3.67 10.75
CA ASP A 94 -8.11 -4.83 10.04
C ASP A 94 -9.28 -5.78 9.74
N PHE A 95 -9.64 -5.92 8.47
CA PHE A 95 -10.82 -6.67 8.02
C PHE A 95 -10.42 -7.98 7.35
N HIS A 96 -10.92 -9.09 7.90
CA HIS A 96 -10.82 -10.42 7.30
C HIS A 96 -12.06 -11.27 7.65
N PRO A 97 -12.37 -12.32 6.87
CA PRO A 97 -13.35 -13.32 7.30
C PRO A 97 -12.84 -14.11 8.51
N LYS A 98 -13.76 -14.63 9.32
CA LYS A 98 -13.46 -15.59 10.39
C LYS A 98 -12.81 -16.87 9.86
N ASN A 99 -13.29 -17.31 8.70
CA ASN A 99 -12.72 -18.43 7.96
C ASN A 99 -11.82 -17.90 6.83
N LEU A 100 -10.50 -17.91 7.06
CA LEU A 100 -9.51 -17.39 6.11
C LEU A 100 -9.39 -18.19 4.80
N VAL A 101 -9.93 -19.42 4.74
CA VAL A 101 -9.94 -20.20 3.50
C VAL A 101 -11.16 -19.93 2.60
N ASP A 102 -12.15 -19.18 3.10
CA ASP A 102 -13.38 -18.89 2.36
C ASP A 102 -13.19 -17.71 1.39
N GLU A 103 -12.85 -18.04 0.15
CA GLU A 103 -12.68 -17.09 -0.97
C GLU A 103 -13.99 -16.42 -1.43
N THR A 104 -15.15 -16.81 -0.89
CA THR A 104 -16.44 -16.17 -1.24
C THR A 104 -16.69 -14.91 -0.43
N LYS A 105 -16.05 -14.75 0.72
CA LYS A 105 -16.21 -13.59 1.60
C LYS A 105 -15.39 -12.41 1.08
N MET A 106 -16.05 -11.29 0.89
CA MET A 106 -15.44 -10.08 0.33
C MET A 106 -15.01 -9.10 1.43
N SER A 107 -13.95 -9.42 2.18
CA SER A 107 -13.50 -8.59 3.32
C SER A 107 -13.08 -7.18 2.93
N TYR A 108 -12.54 -7.00 1.72
CA TYR A 108 -12.19 -5.68 1.22
C TYR A 108 -13.44 -4.79 1.12
N LEU A 109 -14.49 -5.28 0.46
CA LEU A 109 -15.77 -4.56 0.35
C LEU A 109 -16.45 -4.39 1.70
N LYS A 110 -16.32 -5.38 2.59
CA LYS A 110 -16.85 -5.27 3.95
C LYS A 110 -16.22 -4.12 4.72
N GLY A 111 -14.90 -3.95 4.62
CA GLY A 111 -14.20 -2.84 5.24
C GLY A 111 -14.69 -1.47 4.74
N LEU A 112 -15.02 -1.36 3.44
CA LEU A 112 -15.58 -0.13 2.88
C LEU A 112 -17.04 0.12 3.30
N ASP A 113 -17.86 -0.92 3.40
CA ASP A 113 -19.22 -0.83 3.91
C ASP A 113 -19.22 -0.34 5.37
N ILE A 114 -18.34 -0.88 6.22
CA ILE A 114 -18.17 -0.45 7.61
C ILE A 114 -17.59 0.96 7.70
N LEU A 115 -16.63 1.33 6.83
CA LEU A 115 -16.10 2.70 6.75
C LEU A 115 -17.22 3.73 6.54
N LEU A 116 -18.11 3.48 5.57
CA LEU A 116 -19.25 4.37 5.31
C LEU A 116 -20.26 4.32 6.45
N LYS A 117 -20.71 3.14 6.89
CA LYS A 117 -21.69 3.02 7.98
C LYS A 117 -21.24 3.68 9.29
N THR A 118 -19.94 3.68 9.56
CA THR A 118 -19.38 4.23 10.80
C THR A 118 -19.18 5.74 10.71
N PHE A 119 -18.59 6.22 9.60
CA PHE A 119 -18.11 7.60 9.52
C PHE A 119 -18.89 8.50 8.56
N ASP A 120 -19.65 7.95 7.61
CA ASP A 120 -20.50 8.71 6.68
C ASP A 120 -21.66 7.89 6.11
N LYS A 121 -22.84 8.04 6.72
CA LYS A 121 -24.07 7.33 6.33
C LYS A 121 -24.83 7.99 5.17
N SER A 122 -24.36 9.12 4.65
CA SER A 122 -25.13 9.89 3.65
C SER A 122 -25.17 9.22 2.27
N LYS A 123 -24.19 8.36 1.95
CA LYS A 123 -24.14 7.59 0.70
C LYS A 123 -23.74 6.15 0.98
N THR A 124 -24.40 5.22 0.29
CA THR A 124 -24.07 3.78 0.39
C THR A 124 -22.99 3.39 -0.60
N LEU A 125 -22.37 2.22 -0.40
CA LEU A 125 -21.38 1.67 -1.33
C LEU A 125 -21.96 1.48 -2.73
N ASN A 126 -23.24 1.10 -2.84
CA ASN A 126 -23.97 1.01 -4.12
C ASN A 126 -24.04 2.36 -4.84
N HIS A 127 -24.33 3.44 -4.12
CA HIS A 127 -24.43 4.78 -4.70
C HIS A 127 -23.06 5.28 -5.18
N LEU A 128 -22.00 5.05 -4.40
CA LEU A 128 -20.64 5.43 -4.80
C LEU A 128 -20.18 4.60 -6.01
N ALA A 129 -20.49 3.30 -6.06
CA ALA A 129 -20.19 2.45 -7.21
C ALA A 129 -20.92 2.90 -8.49
N ASP A 130 -22.21 3.26 -8.40
CA ASP A 130 -22.98 3.81 -9.52
C ASP A 130 -22.39 5.14 -10.02
N THR A 131 -21.94 5.99 -9.10
CA THR A 131 -21.28 7.25 -9.43
C THR A 131 -19.94 7.02 -10.15
N LEU A 132 -19.12 6.09 -9.67
CA LEU A 132 -17.88 5.70 -10.32
C LEU A 132 -18.13 5.07 -11.69
N ASP A 133 -19.21 4.28 -11.84
CA ASP A 133 -19.58 3.69 -13.12
C ASP A 133 -19.85 4.75 -14.21
N GLN A 134 -20.34 5.93 -13.82
CA GLN A 134 -20.61 7.05 -14.72
C GLN A 134 -19.38 7.94 -14.97
N GLN A 135 -18.51 8.11 -13.98
CA GLN A 135 -17.41 9.08 -14.02
C GLN A 135 -16.06 8.50 -14.45
N LEU A 136 -15.82 7.20 -14.21
CA LEU A 136 -14.54 6.58 -14.54
C LEU A 136 -14.44 6.26 -16.03
N PRO A 137 -13.23 6.37 -16.64
CA PRO A 137 -12.97 5.87 -17.98
C PRO A 137 -13.45 4.43 -18.16
N LYS A 138 -13.94 4.11 -19.37
CA LYS A 138 -14.38 2.75 -19.72
C LYS A 138 -13.23 1.74 -19.72
N ASN A 139 -12.01 2.20 -19.96
CA ASN A 139 -10.82 1.37 -20.00
C ASN A 139 -9.84 1.79 -18.90
N ILE A 140 -9.14 0.82 -18.33
CA ILE A 140 -8.10 0.99 -17.32
C ILE A 140 -6.76 0.63 -17.93
N ASN A 141 -5.78 1.51 -17.81
CA ASN A 141 -4.42 1.23 -18.29
C ASN A 141 -3.73 0.18 -17.41
N ILE A 142 -2.98 -0.71 -18.03
CA ILE A 142 -2.17 -1.72 -17.34
C ILE A 142 -0.97 -1.03 -16.66
N SER A 143 -0.76 -1.27 -15.36
CA SER A 143 0.47 -0.84 -14.68
C SER A 143 1.62 -1.80 -15.01
N PRO A 144 2.89 -1.36 -14.88
CA PRO A 144 4.04 -2.25 -15.11
C PRO A 144 4.05 -3.50 -14.21
N ASP A 145 3.57 -3.39 -12.96
CA ASP A 145 3.55 -4.53 -12.04
C ASP A 145 2.39 -5.49 -12.37
N PHE A 146 1.26 -4.96 -12.85
CA PHE A 146 0.17 -5.80 -13.35
C PHE A 146 0.53 -6.50 -14.67
N GLU A 147 1.24 -5.84 -15.59
CA GLU A 147 1.82 -6.49 -16.78
C GLU A 147 2.71 -7.67 -16.37
N ASN A 148 3.62 -7.46 -15.41
CA ASN A 148 4.49 -8.52 -14.92
C ASN A 148 3.68 -9.70 -14.33
N PHE A 149 2.59 -9.42 -13.61
CA PHE A 149 1.66 -10.45 -13.14
C PHE A 149 1.03 -11.23 -14.31
N LEU A 150 0.51 -10.55 -15.33
CA LEU A 150 -0.12 -11.18 -16.49
C LEU A 150 0.86 -12.06 -17.26
N GLN A 151 2.09 -11.60 -17.46
CA GLN A 151 3.14 -12.38 -18.14
C GLN A 151 3.56 -13.61 -17.31
N THR A 152 3.75 -13.42 -16.00
CA THR A 152 4.17 -14.50 -15.08
C THR A 152 3.17 -15.64 -15.03
N TYR A 153 1.85 -15.32 -15.09
CA TYR A 153 0.79 -16.31 -14.94
C TYR A 153 -0.07 -16.51 -16.19
N LYS A 154 0.50 -16.20 -17.35
CA LYS A 154 -0.16 -16.29 -18.66
C LYS A 154 -0.91 -17.59 -18.88
N ILE A 155 -0.26 -18.74 -18.66
CA ILE A 155 -0.82 -20.07 -18.95
C ILE A 155 -2.06 -20.34 -18.07
N GLU A 156 -2.03 -19.92 -16.82
CA GLU A 156 -3.09 -20.17 -15.85
C GLU A 156 -4.25 -19.18 -16.00
N LEU A 157 -3.98 -17.95 -16.41
CA LEU A 157 -5.01 -16.96 -16.71
C LEU A 157 -5.80 -17.31 -17.97
N LEU A 158 -5.13 -17.82 -19.01
CA LEU A 158 -5.77 -18.27 -20.26
C LEU A 158 -6.75 -19.43 -20.06
N LYS A 159 -6.65 -20.19 -18.95
CA LYS A 159 -7.60 -21.27 -18.60
C LYS A 159 -8.94 -20.76 -18.08
N ASN A 160 -9.06 -19.47 -17.81
CA ASN A 160 -10.29 -18.85 -17.33
C ASN A 160 -10.81 -17.87 -18.38
N ASP A 161 -11.96 -18.18 -18.98
CA ASP A 161 -12.51 -17.41 -20.10
C ASP A 161 -12.68 -15.92 -19.80
N ALA A 162 -13.16 -15.57 -18.61
CA ALA A 162 -13.38 -14.18 -18.22
C ALA A 162 -12.07 -13.39 -18.02
N LEU A 163 -11.05 -14.05 -17.47
CA LEU A 163 -9.72 -13.45 -17.30
C LEU A 163 -8.99 -13.35 -18.64
N SER A 164 -9.14 -14.38 -19.50
CA SER A 164 -8.63 -14.42 -20.86
C SER A 164 -9.20 -13.26 -21.69
N GLU A 165 -10.53 -13.14 -21.75
CA GLU A 165 -11.23 -12.06 -22.48
C GLU A 165 -10.84 -10.66 -21.99
N SER A 166 -10.57 -10.52 -20.68
CA SER A 166 -10.26 -9.22 -20.09
C SER A 166 -8.80 -8.80 -20.27
N PHE A 167 -7.86 -9.74 -20.23
CA PHE A 167 -6.42 -9.43 -20.10
C PHE A 167 -5.55 -9.93 -21.25
N PHE A 168 -6.13 -10.52 -22.29
CA PHE A 168 -5.39 -11.08 -23.43
C PHE A 168 -5.98 -10.65 -24.78
N LYS A 169 -5.11 -10.55 -25.78
CA LYS A 169 -5.45 -10.39 -27.19
C LYS A 169 -5.00 -11.65 -27.93
N GLY A 170 -5.92 -12.59 -28.12
CA GLY A 170 -5.55 -13.96 -28.50
C GLY A 170 -4.72 -14.58 -27.38
N ASP A 171 -3.51 -15.04 -27.70
CA ASP A 171 -2.61 -15.63 -26.71
C ASP A 171 -1.61 -14.62 -26.11
N GLU A 172 -1.71 -13.32 -26.41
CA GLU A 172 -0.77 -12.31 -25.88
C GLU A 172 -1.38 -11.56 -24.68
N ALA A 173 -0.65 -11.52 -23.56
CA ALA A 173 -1.03 -10.74 -22.40
C ALA A 173 -0.90 -9.23 -22.68
N LEU A 174 -1.86 -8.43 -22.20
CA LEU A 174 -1.81 -6.98 -22.32
C LEU A 174 -0.56 -6.39 -21.63
N THR A 175 -0.02 -5.35 -22.23
CA THR A 175 1.20 -4.64 -21.80
C THR A 175 0.88 -3.29 -21.14
N LYS A 176 1.87 -2.67 -20.46
CA LYS A 176 1.73 -1.33 -19.85
C LYS A 176 1.35 -0.18 -20.79
N HIS A 177 1.36 -0.42 -22.10
CA HIS A 177 0.95 0.55 -23.13
C HIS A 177 -0.50 0.34 -23.58
N GLU A 178 -1.20 -0.62 -22.99
CA GLU A 178 -2.54 -1.02 -23.34
C GLU A 178 -3.49 -0.85 -22.15
N SER A 179 -4.75 -1.18 -22.40
CA SER A 179 -5.82 -1.04 -21.41
C SER A 179 -6.81 -2.19 -21.54
N PHE A 180 -7.50 -2.49 -20.44
CA PHE A 180 -8.58 -3.46 -20.38
C PHE A 180 -9.90 -2.78 -20.03
N LYS A 181 -11.01 -3.41 -20.40
CA LYS A 181 -12.35 -2.88 -20.16
C LYS A 181 -12.70 -2.98 -18.68
N ARG A 182 -13.05 -1.84 -18.07
CA ARG A 182 -13.52 -1.78 -16.68
C ARG A 182 -14.86 -2.51 -16.53
N ILE A 183 -15.04 -3.21 -15.42
CA ILE A 183 -16.35 -3.81 -15.10
C ILE A 183 -17.30 -2.77 -14.49
N ASN A 184 -18.60 -3.07 -14.52
CA ASN A 184 -19.58 -2.31 -13.76
C ASN A 184 -19.44 -2.63 -12.26
N LEU A 185 -19.00 -1.64 -11.49
CA LEU A 185 -18.76 -1.78 -10.05
C LEU A 185 -20.06 -2.02 -9.29
N LYS A 186 -21.16 -1.38 -9.69
CA LYS A 186 -22.47 -1.56 -9.05
C LYS A 186 -22.94 -3.01 -9.10
N LYS A 187 -22.67 -3.75 -10.18
CA LYS A 187 -22.95 -5.18 -10.27
C LYS A 187 -22.18 -5.98 -9.22
N LEU A 188 -20.89 -5.68 -9.01
CA LEU A 188 -20.11 -6.32 -7.94
C LEU A 188 -20.67 -5.98 -6.56
N ILE A 189 -21.00 -4.71 -6.29
CA ILE A 189 -21.54 -4.32 -4.98
C ILE A 189 -22.93 -4.95 -4.74
N THR A 190 -23.73 -5.14 -5.79
CA THR A 190 -25.00 -5.87 -5.71
C THR A 190 -24.76 -7.33 -5.34
N LEU A 191 -23.75 -7.99 -5.92
CA LEU A 191 -23.34 -9.34 -5.53
C LEU A 191 -22.91 -9.40 -4.05
N PHE A 192 -22.06 -8.46 -3.62
CA PHE A 192 -21.62 -8.35 -2.23
C PHE A 192 -22.79 -8.21 -1.25
N ASN A 193 -23.78 -7.38 -1.58
CA ASN A 193 -24.94 -7.13 -0.73
C ASN A 193 -25.93 -8.30 -0.65
N SER A 194 -25.69 -9.41 -1.34
CA SER A 194 -26.46 -10.64 -1.10
C SER A 194 -26.29 -11.12 0.35
N GLU A 195 -27.37 -11.65 0.94
CA GLU A 195 -27.45 -11.95 2.38
C GLU A 195 -26.35 -12.90 2.88
N ASN A 196 -25.82 -13.77 2.01
CA ASN A 196 -24.81 -14.76 2.35
C ASN A 196 -23.36 -14.23 2.30
N ILE A 197 -23.12 -13.02 1.77
CA ILE A 197 -21.77 -12.46 1.62
C ILE A 197 -21.55 -11.34 2.62
N SER A 198 -22.45 -10.35 2.69
CA SER A 198 -22.23 -9.11 3.47
C SER A 198 -22.48 -9.22 4.99
N ASN A 199 -23.02 -10.35 5.46
CA ASN A 199 -23.42 -10.52 6.87
C ASN A 199 -22.22 -10.37 7.84
N ASP A 200 -22.39 -9.50 8.86
CA ASP A 200 -21.36 -9.17 9.86
C ASP A 200 -20.81 -10.40 10.60
N SER A 201 -21.63 -11.44 10.79
CA SER A 201 -21.23 -12.65 11.53
C SER A 201 -20.07 -13.42 10.89
N TYR A 202 -19.81 -13.22 9.59
CA TYR A 202 -18.73 -13.88 8.86
C TYR A 202 -17.38 -13.18 8.96
N TYR A 203 -17.34 -11.98 9.52
CA TYR A 203 -16.15 -11.14 9.52
C TYR A 203 -15.64 -10.89 10.93
N GLU A 204 -14.34 -10.66 11.01
CA GLU A 204 -13.65 -10.14 12.16
C GLU A 204 -13.02 -8.81 11.77
N TYR A 205 -13.18 -7.83 12.65
CA TYR A 205 -12.52 -6.54 12.54
C TYR A 205 -12.28 -5.96 13.92
N SER A 206 -11.04 -5.53 14.16
CA SER A 206 -10.61 -4.97 15.43
C SER A 206 -10.41 -3.47 15.28
N GLN A 207 -11.27 -2.69 15.93
CA GLN A 207 -11.08 -1.25 16.04
C GLN A 207 -9.97 -0.97 17.06
N ASN A 208 -8.95 -0.21 16.67
CA ASN A 208 -7.81 0.19 17.52
C ASN A 208 -6.90 -0.95 17.98
N SER A 209 -6.64 -1.94 17.12
CA SER A 209 -5.76 -3.08 17.47
C SER A 209 -4.26 -2.74 17.52
N LEU A 210 -3.88 -1.46 17.52
CA LEU A 210 -2.50 -1.06 17.77
C LEU A 210 -2.26 -1.07 19.27
N PHE A 211 -1.43 -2.01 19.72
CA PHE A 211 -1.07 -2.12 21.12
C PHE A 211 0.25 -1.40 21.40
N LYS A 212 0.40 -0.88 22.61
CA LYS A 212 1.64 -0.25 23.05
C LYS A 212 2.76 -1.28 23.07
N VAL A 213 3.92 -0.89 22.56
CA VAL A 213 5.14 -1.67 22.59
C VAL A 213 6.18 -0.88 23.39
N ASP A 214 6.90 -1.57 24.26
CA ASP A 214 8.01 -0.95 24.98
C ASP A 214 9.14 -0.68 23.99
N SER A 215 9.44 0.61 23.80
CA SER A 215 10.53 1.06 22.94
C SER A 215 11.86 1.15 23.69
N GLY A 216 11.85 1.22 25.02
CA GLY A 216 13.01 1.59 25.83
C GLY A 216 13.27 3.10 25.94
N HIS A 217 12.45 3.95 25.32
CA HIS A 217 12.61 5.42 25.30
C HIS A 217 11.50 6.11 26.12
N ILE A 218 11.88 6.89 27.14
CA ILE A 218 10.97 7.42 28.19
C ILE A 218 9.87 8.36 27.65
N ASN A 219 10.12 9.08 26.55
CA ASN A 219 9.17 10.06 25.97
C ASN A 219 8.67 9.68 24.57
N PHE A 220 8.68 8.38 24.26
CA PHE A 220 8.36 7.88 22.94
C PHE A 220 7.32 6.77 23.00
N ALA A 221 6.12 7.07 22.49
CA ALA A 221 5.03 6.12 22.41
C ALA A 221 5.12 5.36 21.08
N LEU A 222 5.39 4.06 21.18
CA LEU A 222 5.31 3.12 20.06
C LEU A 222 4.04 2.28 20.19
N LYS A 223 3.23 2.26 19.13
CA LYS A 223 2.10 1.32 19.02
C LYS A 223 2.17 0.56 17.71
N CYS A 224 2.01 -0.75 17.73
CA CYS A 224 2.05 -1.57 16.52
C CYS A 224 0.94 -2.62 16.53
N ASN A 225 0.63 -3.21 15.37
CA ASN A 225 -0.25 -4.38 15.28
C ASN A 225 0.49 -5.72 15.48
N PHE A 226 1.78 -5.68 15.82
CA PHE A 226 2.65 -6.82 16.08
C PHE A 226 3.68 -6.47 17.16
N ASP A 227 4.27 -7.49 17.78
CA ASP A 227 5.21 -7.33 18.88
C ASP A 227 6.63 -7.17 18.32
N ILE A 228 7.07 -5.92 18.14
CA ILE A 228 8.36 -5.59 17.52
C ILE A 228 9.57 -6.17 18.28
N ASN A 229 9.41 -6.40 19.59
CA ASN A 229 10.46 -6.90 20.46
C ASN A 229 10.69 -8.40 20.24
N LYS A 230 9.66 -9.14 19.80
CA LYS A 230 9.74 -10.57 19.47
C LYS A 230 10.25 -10.85 18.07
N GLU A 231 10.42 -9.83 17.23
CA GLU A 231 10.76 -10.02 15.80
C GLU A 231 12.08 -10.80 15.57
N ASN A 232 13.07 -10.69 16.47
CA ASN A 232 14.33 -11.44 16.33
C ASN A 232 14.17 -12.95 16.62
N THR A 233 13.04 -13.36 17.17
CA THR A 233 12.75 -14.74 17.59
C THR A 233 11.74 -15.46 16.70
N ILE A 234 11.11 -14.75 15.76
CA ILE A 234 10.21 -15.36 14.79
C ILE A 234 11.07 -16.13 13.79
N LYS A 235 11.34 -17.40 14.12
CA LYS A 235 11.81 -18.39 13.16
C LYS A 235 10.87 -18.35 11.97
N GLU A 236 11.43 -18.37 10.77
CA GLU A 236 10.78 -18.23 9.46
C GLU A 236 9.69 -19.28 9.12
N GLU A 237 9.08 -19.93 10.10
CA GLU A 237 7.96 -20.88 9.93
C GLU A 237 6.75 -20.23 9.25
N GLN A 238 6.71 -18.90 9.10
CA GLN A 238 5.70 -18.16 8.35
C GLN A 238 6.13 -17.66 6.97
N VAL A 239 7.24 -18.16 6.40
CA VAL A 239 7.52 -18.02 4.96
C VAL A 239 6.58 -18.97 4.20
N LEU A 240 5.28 -18.67 4.21
CA LEU A 240 4.37 -19.24 3.23
C LEU A 240 4.81 -18.68 1.87
N ILE A 241 5.40 -19.56 1.08
CA ILE A 241 5.82 -19.39 -0.32
C ILE A 241 4.63 -19.03 -1.24
N ASP A 242 3.40 -19.12 -0.71
CA ASP A 242 2.22 -18.63 -1.38
C ASP A 242 2.39 -17.17 -1.77
N GLN A 243 1.98 -16.86 -3.00
CA GLN A 243 2.17 -15.59 -3.69
C GLN A 243 1.42 -14.46 -2.99
N LYS A 244 1.89 -14.06 -1.80
CA LYS A 244 1.34 -12.95 -1.05
C LYS A 244 1.50 -11.71 -1.90
N LYS A 245 0.37 -11.18 -2.33
CA LYS A 245 0.26 -9.91 -3.03
C LYS A 245 -0.22 -8.86 -2.06
N SER A 246 0.29 -7.66 -2.23
CA SER A 246 -0.03 -6.53 -1.36
C SER A 246 -0.10 -5.27 -2.19
N HIS A 247 -1.14 -4.48 -1.96
CA HIS A 247 -1.32 -3.20 -2.63
C HIS A 247 -1.64 -2.12 -1.63
N TYR A 248 -1.15 -0.92 -1.85
CA TYR A 248 -1.34 0.20 -0.95
C TYR A 248 -1.71 1.47 -1.69
N PHE A 249 -2.46 2.32 -1.01
CA PHE A 249 -2.91 3.61 -1.53
C PHE A 249 -3.31 4.51 -0.37
N ALA A 250 -3.25 5.82 -0.59
CA ALA A 250 -3.61 6.77 0.46
C ALA A 250 -4.18 8.07 -0.09
N LEU A 251 -5.02 8.70 0.73
CA LEU A 251 -5.62 10.01 0.49
C LEU A 251 -5.41 10.90 1.72
N LYS A 252 -5.05 12.16 1.50
CA LYS A 252 -5.04 13.21 2.54
C LYS A 252 -5.83 14.41 2.05
N GLU A 253 -6.60 15.03 2.94
CA GLU A 253 -7.30 16.31 2.71
C GLU A 253 -7.32 17.12 4.01
N GLY A 254 -6.55 18.22 4.06
CA GLY A 254 -6.32 18.98 5.29
C GLY A 254 -5.66 18.09 6.35
N ASP A 255 -6.26 18.01 7.54
CA ASP A 255 -5.78 17.19 8.66
C ASP A 255 -6.34 15.76 8.65
N ASN A 256 -7.21 15.44 7.69
CA ASN A 256 -7.75 14.10 7.52
C ASN A 256 -6.85 13.29 6.59
N PHE A 257 -6.62 12.03 6.92
CA PHE A 257 -5.94 11.10 6.02
C PHE A 257 -6.48 9.68 6.15
N PHE A 258 -6.33 8.92 5.08
CA PHE A 258 -6.74 7.54 4.95
C PHE A 258 -5.62 6.80 4.22
N ILE A 259 -4.99 5.86 4.90
CA ILE A 259 -3.99 4.97 4.31
C ILE A 259 -4.56 3.57 4.37
N ALA A 260 -4.61 2.90 3.23
CA ALA A 260 -5.09 1.53 3.15
C ALA A 260 -4.03 0.62 2.53
N VAL A 261 -3.96 -0.59 3.07
CA VAL A 261 -3.20 -1.68 2.49
C VAL A 261 -4.11 -2.89 2.36
N SER A 262 -3.98 -3.59 1.24
CA SER A 262 -4.65 -4.85 0.98
C SER A 262 -3.63 -5.96 0.88
N SER A 263 -4.00 -7.16 1.32
CA SER A 263 -3.14 -8.33 1.17
C SER A 263 -3.94 -9.59 0.89
N ALA A 264 -3.44 -10.38 -0.05
CA ALA A 264 -4.12 -11.54 -0.59
C ALA A 264 -3.14 -12.65 -0.95
N ILE A 265 -3.61 -13.88 -0.88
CA ILE A 265 -2.98 -15.07 -1.43
C ILE A 265 -3.81 -15.50 -2.62
N ILE A 266 -3.21 -15.44 -3.81
CA ILE A 266 -3.87 -15.92 -5.03
C ILE A 266 -3.60 -17.40 -5.19
N GLN A 267 -4.64 -18.17 -5.53
CA GLN A 267 -4.55 -19.62 -5.70
C GLN A 267 -4.79 -20.04 -7.14
N LYS A 268 -4.02 -21.03 -7.57
CA LYS A 268 -4.18 -21.70 -8.86
C LYS A 268 -5.06 -22.95 -8.68
N PRO A 269 -5.92 -23.30 -9.64
CA PRO A 269 -6.29 -22.51 -10.84
C PRO A 269 -7.05 -21.24 -10.46
N PHE A 270 -6.85 -20.16 -11.23
CA PHE A 270 -7.51 -18.89 -10.93
C PHE A 270 -9.02 -19.00 -11.16
N LYS A 271 -9.76 -18.56 -10.14
CA LYS A 271 -11.22 -18.39 -10.21
C LYS A 271 -11.53 -16.91 -10.17
N ASN A 272 -12.71 -16.54 -10.67
CA ASN A 272 -13.17 -15.16 -10.69
C ASN A 272 -14.61 -15.07 -10.15
N TYR A 273 -15.06 -13.86 -9.81
CA TYR A 273 -16.44 -13.64 -9.37
C TYR A 273 -17.37 -13.50 -10.59
N SER A 274 -18.11 -14.56 -10.91
CA SER A 274 -19.11 -14.58 -11.98
C SER A 274 -18.52 -14.14 -13.34
N THR A 275 -19.09 -13.12 -14.01
CA THR A 275 -18.60 -12.58 -15.29
C THR A 275 -17.62 -11.41 -15.11
N THR A 276 -16.98 -11.28 -13.94
CA THR A 276 -16.03 -10.19 -13.67
C THR A 276 -14.58 -10.67 -13.82
N TYR A 277 -13.65 -9.74 -14.02
CA TYR A 277 -12.21 -10.06 -13.99
C TYR A 277 -11.61 -10.12 -12.57
N PHE A 278 -12.42 -9.94 -11.52
CA PHE A 278 -11.92 -9.97 -10.15
C PHE A 278 -11.56 -11.39 -9.75
N ILE A 279 -10.28 -11.59 -9.47
CA ILE A 279 -9.73 -12.88 -9.07
C ILE A 279 -10.20 -13.19 -7.64
N LYS A 280 -10.68 -14.41 -7.42
CA LYS A 280 -10.93 -14.92 -6.07
C LYS A 280 -9.59 -15.20 -5.41
N SER A 281 -9.40 -14.65 -4.22
CA SER A 281 -8.19 -14.84 -3.44
C SER A 281 -8.54 -15.19 -2.01
N ARG A 282 -7.57 -15.72 -1.26
CA ARG A 282 -7.69 -15.83 0.19
C ARG A 282 -7.10 -14.56 0.83
N PRO A 283 -7.72 -14.02 1.88
CA PRO A 283 -7.10 -12.96 2.68
C PRO A 283 -5.76 -13.45 3.25
N SER A 284 -4.76 -12.57 3.37
CA SER A 284 -3.51 -12.95 4.03
C SER A 284 -3.78 -13.34 5.49
N PRO A 285 -3.25 -14.47 5.99
CA PRO A 285 -3.51 -14.91 7.36
C PRO A 285 -2.89 -13.98 8.41
N VAL A 286 -1.81 -13.29 8.04
CA VAL A 286 -1.09 -12.34 8.91
C VAL A 286 -1.27 -10.93 8.35
N PRO A 287 -1.70 -9.95 9.18
CA PRO A 287 -1.83 -8.57 8.74
C PRO A 287 -0.46 -7.99 8.34
N LEU A 288 -0.46 -7.03 7.43
CA LEU A 288 0.74 -6.26 7.13
C LEU A 288 1.15 -5.42 8.36
N PRO A 289 2.45 -5.34 8.68
CA PRO A 289 2.95 -4.57 9.81
C PRO A 289 2.65 -3.08 9.67
N ILE A 290 2.14 -2.49 10.75
CA ILE A 290 1.96 -1.06 10.92
C ILE A 290 2.45 -0.65 12.31
N CYS A 291 3.10 0.51 12.40
CA CYS A 291 3.42 1.16 13.66
C CYS A 291 3.07 2.65 13.62
N GLN A 292 2.61 3.17 14.76
CA GLN A 292 2.49 4.58 15.10
C GLN A 292 3.63 4.92 16.06
N PHE A 293 4.49 5.86 15.65
CA PHE A 293 5.60 6.43 16.40
C PHE A 293 5.18 7.85 16.80
N ASN A 294 5.16 8.16 18.09
CA ASN A 294 4.64 9.44 18.56
C ASN A 294 5.42 9.97 19.77
N ASN A 295 5.76 11.26 19.75
CA ASN A 295 6.33 12.00 20.88
C ASN A 295 5.77 13.44 20.92
N SER A 296 6.40 14.35 21.66
CA SER A 296 5.92 15.73 21.74
C SER A 296 6.06 16.53 20.43
N GLU A 297 6.99 16.18 19.55
CA GLU A 297 7.37 16.94 18.35
C GLU A 297 6.92 16.30 17.04
N GLN A 298 6.62 15.00 17.05
CA GLN A 298 6.30 14.26 15.84
C GLN A 298 5.26 13.17 16.07
N GLU A 299 4.57 12.86 14.98
CA GLU A 299 3.75 11.69 14.86
C GLU A 299 3.91 11.06 13.48
N ILE A 300 4.28 9.79 13.45
CA ILE A 300 4.55 9.07 12.20
C ILE A 300 3.76 7.76 12.23
N ILE A 301 2.98 7.49 11.19
CA ILE A 301 2.30 6.21 10.98
C ILE A 301 2.87 5.56 9.73
N LEU A 302 3.46 4.38 9.87
CA LEU A 302 4.12 3.66 8.77
C LEU A 302 3.56 2.25 8.63
N PHE A 303 3.23 1.88 7.39
CA PHE A 303 3.00 0.51 6.96
C PHE A 303 4.24 -0.01 6.24
N SER A 304 4.66 -1.24 6.54
CA SER A 304 5.57 -1.97 5.66
C SER A 304 4.75 -2.90 4.78
N SER A 305 4.57 -2.49 3.52
CA SER A 305 3.67 -3.15 2.58
C SER A 305 4.33 -4.30 1.84
N SER A 306 5.63 -4.26 1.61
CA SER A 306 6.35 -5.27 0.83
C SER A 306 7.62 -5.76 1.51
N GLY A 307 8.17 -6.85 0.95
CA GLY A 307 9.39 -7.49 1.42
C GLY A 307 9.15 -8.87 2.04
N ARG A 308 10.24 -9.61 2.24
CA ARG A 308 10.18 -10.97 2.78
C ARG A 308 9.83 -11.01 4.27
N ASN A 309 10.27 -10.01 5.02
CA ASN A 309 9.87 -9.82 6.41
C ASN A 309 9.60 -8.32 6.68
N PRO A 310 8.38 -7.83 6.38
CA PRO A 310 8.04 -6.42 6.52
C PRO A 310 8.14 -5.90 7.96
N SER A 311 8.00 -6.76 8.98
CA SER A 311 8.07 -6.37 10.40
C SER A 311 9.47 -5.89 10.78
N GLN A 312 10.51 -6.56 10.25
CA GLN A 312 11.91 -6.15 10.47
C GLN A 312 12.19 -4.75 9.92
N HIS A 313 11.52 -4.33 8.85
CA HIS A 313 11.73 -2.98 8.30
C HIS A 313 11.33 -1.89 9.30
N LEU A 314 10.19 -2.05 9.99
CA LEU A 314 9.75 -1.12 11.03
C LEU A 314 10.63 -1.21 12.27
N LYS A 315 11.13 -2.40 12.60
CA LYS A 315 12.09 -2.58 13.69
C LYS A 315 13.39 -1.83 13.47
N HIS A 316 13.93 -1.87 12.26
CA HIS A 316 15.14 -1.10 11.93
C HIS A 316 14.96 0.39 12.21
N LEU A 317 13.78 0.96 11.93
CA LEU A 317 13.52 2.37 12.20
C LEU A 317 13.62 2.69 13.71
N VAL A 318 13.14 1.79 14.58
CA VAL A 318 13.33 1.94 16.04
C VAL A 318 14.82 1.91 16.39
N SER A 319 15.59 0.99 15.82
CA SER A 319 17.04 0.91 16.05
C SER A 319 17.85 2.05 15.43
N TYR A 320 17.24 2.84 14.54
CA TYR A 320 17.84 3.99 13.88
C TYR A 320 17.34 5.32 14.46
N ASP A 321 16.84 5.30 15.70
CA ASP A 321 16.42 6.48 16.45
C ASP A 321 15.32 7.28 15.73
N ILE A 322 14.29 6.59 15.20
CA ILE A 322 13.10 7.25 14.63
C ILE A 322 12.44 8.22 15.62
N ASP A 323 12.64 8.06 16.93
CA ASP A 323 12.16 8.97 17.97
C ASP A 323 12.84 10.35 17.94
N GLN A 324 13.98 10.49 17.26
CA GLN A 324 14.75 11.74 17.13
C GLN A 324 14.50 12.48 15.82
N VAL A 325 13.59 11.99 14.97
CA VAL A 325 13.25 12.64 13.70
C VAL A 325 12.41 13.90 13.96
N ASP A 326 12.76 14.99 13.31
CA ASP A 326 12.20 16.33 13.53
C ASP A 326 11.61 16.97 12.26
N SER A 327 11.81 16.36 11.10
CA SER A 327 11.39 16.92 9.82
C SER A 327 11.19 15.83 8.76
N PHE A 328 10.47 16.17 7.68
CA PHE A 328 10.34 15.27 6.54
C PHE A 328 11.67 14.96 5.86
N GLN A 329 12.64 15.88 5.92
CA GLN A 329 13.97 15.65 5.38
C GLN A 329 14.70 14.59 6.21
N SER A 330 14.77 14.73 7.54
CA SER A 330 15.42 13.74 8.41
C SER A 330 14.70 12.38 8.34
N LEU A 331 13.37 12.36 8.25
CA LEU A 331 12.62 11.13 7.99
C LEU A 331 12.99 10.50 6.64
N GLY A 332 13.10 11.32 5.59
CA GLY A 332 13.48 10.87 4.26
C GLY A 332 14.90 10.30 4.21
N GLU A 333 15.83 10.85 4.99
CA GLU A 333 17.19 10.32 5.15
C GLU A 333 17.19 8.99 5.90
N LEU A 334 16.42 8.90 6.99
CA LEU A 334 16.22 7.68 7.77
C LEU A 334 15.66 6.54 6.90
N LEU A 335 14.60 6.82 6.15
CA LEU A 335 13.95 5.82 5.28
C LEU A 335 14.90 5.34 4.17
N LYS A 336 15.79 6.19 3.66
CA LYS A 336 16.78 5.82 2.63
C LYS A 336 17.92 4.95 3.15
N PHE A 337 18.15 4.95 4.46
CA PHE A 337 19.23 4.21 5.08
C PHE A 337 19.13 2.71 4.80
N SER A 338 20.26 2.01 4.79
CA SER A 338 20.32 0.60 4.40
C SER A 338 19.52 -0.30 5.33
N ARG A 339 18.80 -1.24 4.71
CA ARG A 339 18.11 -2.32 5.41
C ARG A 339 18.93 -3.60 5.29
N HIS A 340 18.74 -4.47 6.27
CA HIS A 340 19.23 -5.84 6.23
C HIS A 340 18.10 -6.78 6.63
N LEU A 341 18.22 -8.06 6.32
CA LEU A 341 17.28 -9.09 6.74
C LEU A 341 18.10 -10.29 7.19
N PHE A 342 17.96 -10.65 8.46
CA PHE A 342 18.49 -11.90 8.98
C PHE A 342 17.57 -13.04 8.54
N LEU A 343 18.16 -14.00 7.84
CA LEU A 343 17.49 -15.22 7.45
C LEU A 343 18.08 -16.40 8.20
N SER A 344 17.23 -17.35 8.56
CA SER A 344 17.57 -18.62 9.20
C SER A 344 17.44 -19.77 8.21
N ASN A 345 18.14 -20.88 8.47
CA ASN A 345 18.05 -22.12 7.69
C ASN A 345 18.32 -21.98 6.16
N PRO A 346 19.57 -21.82 5.71
CA PRO A 346 20.78 -21.57 6.50
C PRO A 346 20.88 -20.11 6.97
N ASP A 347 21.64 -19.87 8.03
CA ASP A 347 21.87 -18.51 8.53
C ASP A 347 22.59 -17.66 7.48
N ARG A 348 22.00 -16.52 7.12
CA ARG A 348 22.52 -15.59 6.11
C ARG A 348 21.89 -14.22 6.25
N ILE A 349 22.55 -13.21 5.69
CA ILE A 349 22.08 -11.83 5.72
C ILE A 349 21.78 -11.39 4.28
N LEU A 350 20.59 -10.84 4.04
CA LEU A 350 20.37 -10.01 2.86
C LEU A 350 20.68 -8.55 3.23
N TYR A 351 21.42 -7.83 2.40
CA TYR A 351 21.84 -6.46 2.71
C TYR A 351 21.82 -5.52 1.52
N GLU A 352 21.29 -4.32 1.72
CA GLU A 352 21.26 -3.23 0.74
C GLU A 352 22.60 -2.48 0.67
N SER A 353 23.64 -3.16 0.20
CA SER A 353 25.02 -2.65 0.24
C SER A 353 25.25 -1.33 -0.48
N LYS A 354 24.50 -1.04 -1.55
CA LYS A 354 24.60 0.23 -2.30
C LYS A 354 24.17 1.46 -1.48
N ARG A 355 23.34 1.26 -0.44
CA ARG A 355 22.83 2.32 0.45
C ARG A 355 23.59 2.37 1.78
N GLY A 356 24.36 1.33 2.05
CA GLY A 356 25.01 1.11 3.34
C GLY A 356 26.36 1.79 3.48
N ARG A 357 26.77 2.02 4.73
CA ARG A 357 28.13 2.46 5.04
C ARG A 357 29.09 1.27 5.04
N LYS A 358 30.35 1.50 4.70
CA LYS A 358 31.40 0.47 4.75
C LYS A 358 31.51 -0.17 6.14
N SER A 359 31.44 0.63 7.20
CA SER A 359 31.50 0.13 8.58
C SER A 359 30.38 -0.85 8.95
N GLN A 360 29.17 -0.67 8.41
CA GLN A 360 28.08 -1.63 8.61
C GLN A 360 28.34 -2.95 7.88
N LEU A 361 28.90 -2.87 6.66
CA LEU A 361 29.29 -4.05 5.92
C LEU A 361 30.41 -4.81 6.65
N ASP A 362 31.43 -4.09 7.14
CA ASP A 362 32.54 -4.67 7.91
C ASP A 362 32.03 -5.35 9.19
N PHE A 363 31.04 -4.74 9.88
CA PHE A 363 30.36 -5.35 11.01
C PHE A 363 29.67 -6.66 10.62
N PHE A 364 28.85 -6.67 9.57
CA PHE A 364 28.19 -7.90 9.11
C PHE A 364 29.19 -8.98 8.67
N LEU A 365 30.29 -8.60 8.02
CA LEU A 365 31.34 -9.53 7.63
C LEU A 365 32.02 -10.17 8.85
N SER A 366 32.11 -9.46 9.96
CA SER A 366 32.67 -10.00 11.21
C SER A 366 31.76 -11.02 11.92
N MET A 367 30.47 -11.07 11.57
CA MET A 367 29.50 -12.03 12.13
C MET A 367 29.63 -13.45 11.57
N ASN A 368 30.52 -13.70 10.60
CA ASN A 368 30.69 -15.00 9.94
C ASN A 368 29.41 -15.58 9.28
N PHE A 369 28.45 -14.74 8.90
CA PHE A 369 27.31 -15.14 8.08
C PHE A 369 27.53 -14.82 6.60
N PRO A 370 27.09 -15.67 5.66
CA PRO A 370 27.02 -15.32 4.25
C PRO A 370 26.16 -14.05 4.03
N ILE A 371 26.71 -13.07 3.29
CA ILE A 371 26.01 -11.83 2.95
C ILE A 371 25.64 -11.86 1.47
N TYR A 372 24.36 -11.67 1.19
CA TYR A 372 23.83 -11.51 -0.16
C TYR A 372 23.43 -10.06 -0.38
N HIS A 373 23.99 -9.45 -1.42
CA HIS A 373 23.69 -8.08 -1.79
C HIS A 373 22.39 -8.01 -2.57
N VAL A 374 21.48 -7.15 -2.12
CA VAL A 374 20.20 -6.90 -2.78
C VAL A 374 20.02 -5.41 -3.05
N GLU A 375 19.23 -5.08 -4.06
CA GLU A 375 18.97 -3.68 -4.42
C GLU A 375 17.98 -3.01 -3.45
N SER A 376 16.95 -3.77 -3.03
CA SER A 376 15.87 -3.31 -2.15
C SER A 376 15.28 -4.51 -1.39
N LEU A 377 15.03 -4.36 -0.09
CA LEU A 377 14.41 -5.39 0.77
C LEU A 377 12.89 -5.25 0.93
N GLY A 378 12.33 -4.15 0.46
CA GLY A 378 10.91 -3.82 0.55
C GLY A 378 10.72 -2.32 0.73
N ASP A 379 9.47 -1.89 0.80
CA ASP A 379 9.09 -0.49 0.91
C ASP A 379 8.23 -0.20 2.14
N ILE A 380 8.25 1.08 2.52
CA ILE A 380 7.47 1.65 3.60
C ILE A 380 6.66 2.82 3.03
N ILE A 381 5.40 2.91 3.43
CA ILE A 381 4.54 4.05 3.12
C ILE A 381 3.83 4.51 4.38
N GLY A 382 3.41 5.77 4.41
CA GLY A 382 2.84 6.29 5.63
C GLY A 382 2.41 7.74 5.55
N VAL A 383 2.28 8.33 6.72
CA VAL A 383 2.07 9.75 6.94
C VAL A 383 2.97 10.18 8.10
N ALA A 384 3.47 11.39 8.02
CA ALA A 384 4.18 12.01 9.12
C ALA A 384 3.61 13.41 9.38
N ALA A 385 3.59 13.77 10.66
CA ALA A 385 3.28 15.09 11.18
C ALA A 385 4.47 15.56 12.00
N PHE A 386 4.97 16.78 11.73
CA PHE A 386 6.05 17.41 12.49
C PHE A 386 5.61 18.77 13.02
N LYS A 387 5.94 19.07 14.28
CA LYS A 387 5.64 20.35 14.90
C LYS A 387 6.72 21.38 14.54
N ASN A 388 6.45 22.19 13.52
CA ASN A 388 7.33 23.30 13.14
C ASN A 388 6.71 24.65 13.55
N GLY A 389 6.75 24.97 14.85
CA GLY A 389 6.24 26.24 15.36
C GLY A 389 4.72 26.30 15.51
N LYS A 390 4.01 27.12 14.72
CA LYS A 390 2.56 27.39 14.88
C LYS A 390 1.64 26.42 14.13
N HIS A 391 2.17 25.60 13.24
CA HIS A 391 1.38 24.67 12.43
C HIS A 391 2.04 23.28 12.42
N ASP A 392 1.20 22.25 12.53
CA ASP A 392 1.62 20.86 12.34
C ASP A 392 1.73 20.61 10.84
N ASP A 393 2.92 20.23 10.37
CA ASP A 393 3.12 19.88 8.98
C ASP A 393 2.80 18.40 8.77
N LEU A 394 1.68 18.10 8.12
CA LEU A 394 1.17 16.75 7.86
C LEU A 394 1.31 16.40 6.37
N SER A 395 1.94 15.26 6.06
CA SER A 395 2.17 14.83 4.68
C SER A 395 2.22 13.31 4.53
N LEU A 396 1.70 12.81 3.41
CA LEU A 396 1.90 11.42 3.01
C LEU A 396 3.38 11.20 2.67
N ILE A 397 3.92 10.05 3.08
CA ILE A 397 5.31 9.68 2.93
C ILE A 397 5.42 8.45 2.03
N VAL A 398 6.39 8.50 1.11
CA VAL A 398 6.72 7.39 0.21
C VAL A 398 8.21 7.09 0.30
N ASP A 399 8.55 5.82 0.50
CA ASP A 399 9.91 5.30 0.41
C ASP A 399 10.46 5.38 -1.02
N ASP A 400 11.72 5.77 -1.17
CA ASP A 400 12.34 5.90 -2.48
C ASP A 400 12.56 4.56 -3.20
N ARG A 401 12.54 3.44 -2.46
CA ARG A 401 12.57 2.07 -3.01
C ARG A 401 11.33 1.71 -3.81
N SER A 402 10.20 2.36 -3.54
CA SER A 402 8.95 2.01 -4.22
C SER A 402 8.82 2.66 -5.59
N LYS A 403 7.94 2.12 -6.43
CA LYS A 403 7.51 2.79 -7.66
C LYS A 403 6.44 3.87 -7.41
N ALA A 404 5.89 3.92 -6.20
CA ALA A 404 4.81 4.83 -5.84
C ALA A 404 5.13 6.29 -6.15
N ARG A 405 4.08 7.06 -6.39
CA ARG A 405 4.13 8.50 -6.66
C ARG A 405 3.16 9.21 -5.75
N LEU A 406 3.55 10.40 -5.33
CA LEU A 406 2.66 11.34 -4.68
C LEU A 406 2.12 12.32 -5.71
N TRP A 407 0.80 12.46 -5.73
CA TRP A 407 0.15 13.63 -6.26
C TRP A 407 0.05 14.66 -5.14
N CYS A 408 0.66 15.83 -5.33
CA CYS A 408 0.46 16.98 -4.48
C CYS A 408 -0.50 17.92 -5.24
N GLY A 409 -1.72 18.06 -4.74
CA GLY A 409 -2.72 18.98 -5.31
C GLY A 409 -2.19 20.41 -5.37
N LEU A 410 -2.80 21.25 -6.22
CA LEU A 410 -2.49 22.67 -6.33
C LEU A 410 -3.38 23.53 -5.42
#